data_AF-A0A935AFR5-F1
#
_entry.id   AF-A0A935AFR5-F1
#
_cell.length_a   1.000
_cell.length_b   1.000
_cell.length_c   1.000
_cell.angle_alpha   90.00
_cell.angle_beta   90.00
_cell.angle_gamma   90.00
#
_symmetry.space_group_name_H-M   'P 1'
#
loop_
_entity.id
_entity.type
_entity.pdbx_description
1 polymer ?
#
loop_
_entity_poly.entity_id
_entity_poly.type
_entity_poly.pdbx_seq_one_letter_code
_entity_poly.pdbx_strand_id
1 'polypeptide(L)'
;MSKYKSSTLVKVKERTKQPHYLWRGIGCVMMIVLPAFSYVTGKLIIDALIKARYYIPYQLLGYPALPSLFYQSRGLMTILGPILKINNLYAYLTAGFLIMLLLGGVISLIYAIIYRMFGASQYGPLDAPPPKYKAKTYKR
;
A
#
# COMPACT_ATOMS: atom_id res chain seq x y z
N MET A 1 -12.88 14.29 60.49
CA MET A 1 -12.03 13.40 59.70
C MET A 1 -12.88 12.74 58.61
N SER A 2 -12.82 13.20 57.37
CA SER A 2 -13.48 12.54 56.23
C SER A 2 -12.45 11.66 55.51
N LYS A 3 -12.69 10.35 55.48
CA LYS A 3 -11.75 9.30 55.04
C LYS A 3 -11.83 9.00 53.54
N TYR A 4 -12.62 9.76 52.78
CA TYR A 4 -12.84 9.52 51.35
C TYR A 4 -12.47 10.77 50.56
N LYS A 5 -11.27 10.77 49.98
CA LYS A 5 -10.93 11.68 48.89
C LYS A 5 -11.81 11.30 47.71
N SER A 6 -12.57 12.28 47.19
CA SER A 6 -13.37 12.10 45.99
C SER A 6 -12.47 11.58 44.88
N SER A 7 -12.91 10.52 44.21
CA SER A 7 -12.27 9.97 43.02
C SER A 7 -12.44 10.98 41.89
N THR A 8 -11.56 11.98 41.83
CA THR A 8 -11.42 12.78 40.63
C THR A 8 -10.94 11.83 39.54
N LEU A 9 -11.78 11.59 38.54
CA LEU A 9 -11.39 10.88 37.33
C LEU A 9 -10.28 11.70 36.70
N VAL A 10 -9.02 11.30 36.94
CA VAL A 10 -7.88 11.85 36.24
C VAL A 10 -8.11 11.50 34.77
N LYS A 11 -8.46 12.51 33.95
CA LYS A 11 -8.53 12.36 32.50
C LYS A 11 -7.13 12.00 32.04
N VAL A 12 -6.88 10.70 31.90
CA VAL A 12 -5.66 10.19 31.27
C VAL A 12 -5.65 10.78 29.87
N LYS A 13 -4.64 11.61 29.57
CA LYS A 13 -4.46 12.19 28.24
C LYS A 13 -4.37 11.01 27.27
N GLU A 14 -5.37 10.86 26.41
CA GLU A 14 -5.35 9.81 25.40
C GLU A 14 -4.05 9.94 24.61
N ARG A 15 -3.20 8.91 24.66
CA ARG A 15 -2.03 8.86 23.80
C ARG A 15 -2.53 9.00 22.37
N THR A 16 -1.99 9.97 21.65
CA THR A 16 -2.30 10.16 20.23
C THR A 16 -2.00 8.87 19.51
N LYS A 17 -3.03 8.12 19.10
CA LYS A 17 -2.90 6.88 18.32
C LYS A 17 -2.39 7.13 16.90
N GLN A 18 -1.97 8.37 16.61
CA GLN A 18 -1.56 8.78 15.28
C GLN A 18 -0.11 8.33 15.04
N PRO A 19 0.18 7.74 13.87
CA PRO A 19 1.55 7.51 13.45
C PRO A 19 2.31 8.84 13.44
N HIS A 20 3.57 8.79 13.88
CA HIS A 20 4.44 9.97 13.89
C HIS A 20 4.56 10.57 12.48
N TYR A 21 4.54 11.90 12.37
CA TYR A 21 4.36 12.65 11.12
C TYR A 21 5.30 12.19 9.98
N LEU A 22 6.56 11.90 10.29
CA LEU A 22 7.55 11.38 9.33
C LEU A 22 7.12 10.06 8.67
N TRP A 23 6.47 9.16 9.40
CA TRP A 23 6.02 7.86 8.89
C TRP A 23 4.81 8.00 7.95
N ARG A 24 4.01 9.07 8.11
CA ARG A 24 2.93 9.40 7.17
C ARG A 24 3.52 9.95 5.85
N GLY A 25 4.61 10.71 5.93
CA GLY A 25 5.32 11.25 4.76
C GLY A 25 5.99 10.19 3.90
N ILE A 26 6.65 9.20 4.53
CA ILE A 26 7.29 8.09 3.80
C ILE A 26 6.28 7.34 2.91
N GLY A 27 5.08 7.07 3.42
CA GLY A 27 4.05 6.36 2.66
C GLY A 27 3.60 7.12 1.41
N CYS A 28 3.49 8.44 1.51
CA CYS A 28 3.12 9.31 0.38
C CYS A 28 4.20 9.27 -0.72
N VAL A 29 5.48 9.34 -0.35
CA VAL A 29 6.59 9.22 -1.30
C VAL A 29 6.58 7.84 -1.97
N MET A 30 6.40 6.77 -1.19
CA MET A 30 6.36 5.40 -1.71
C MET A 30 5.19 5.19 -2.68
N MET A 31 4.05 5.86 -2.49
CA MET A 31 2.91 5.79 -3.40
C MET A 31 3.23 6.28 -4.82
N ILE A 32 4.22 7.16 -4.96
CA ILE A 32 4.65 7.66 -6.28
C ILE A 32 5.87 6.88 -6.78
N VAL A 33 6.84 6.65 -5.90
CA VAL A 33 8.12 6.03 -6.26
C VAL A 33 7.94 4.57 -6.65
N LEU A 34 7.15 3.78 -5.91
CA LEU A 34 6.98 2.36 -6.22
C LEU A 34 6.35 2.14 -7.61
N PRO A 35 5.20 2.75 -7.95
CA PRO A 35 4.59 2.51 -9.25
C PRO A 35 5.48 2.96 -10.41
N ALA A 36 6.14 4.12 -10.27
CA ALA A 36 7.06 4.63 -11.28
C ALA A 36 8.24 3.69 -11.52
N PHE A 37 8.92 3.27 -10.45
CA PHE A 37 10.05 2.34 -10.54
C PHE A 37 9.59 1.00 -11.12
N SER A 38 8.47 0.48 -10.63
CA SER A 38 7.94 -0.81 -11.05
C SER A 38 7.56 -0.85 -12.53
N TYR A 39 6.99 0.22 -13.07
CA TYR A 39 6.71 0.32 -14.49
C TYR A 39 7.99 0.27 -15.35
N VAL A 40 9.04 1.01 -14.95
CA VAL A 40 10.32 1.02 -15.66
C VAL A 40 10.95 -0.38 -15.66
N THR A 41 10.99 -1.03 -14.48
CA THR A 41 11.52 -2.39 -14.36
C THR A 41 10.69 -3.39 -15.17
N GLY A 42 9.36 -3.29 -15.12
CA GLY A 42 8.46 -4.16 -15.88
C GLY A 42 8.67 -4.04 -17.39
N LYS A 43 8.82 -2.82 -17.90
CA LYS A 43 9.14 -2.58 -19.30
C LYS A 43 10.47 -3.23 -19.70
N LEU A 44 11.53 -3.01 -18.92
CA LEU A 44 12.86 -3.57 -19.20
C LEU A 44 12.83 -5.11 -19.22
N ILE A 45 12.11 -5.73 -18.28
CA ILE A 45 11.97 -7.19 -18.21
C ILE A 45 11.24 -7.73 -19.43
N ILE A 46 10.09 -7.15 -19.80
CA ILE A 46 9.34 -7.60 -20.98
C ILE A 46 10.18 -7.44 -22.26
N ASP A 47 10.85 -6.30 -22.43
CA ASP A 47 11.72 -6.08 -23.59
C ASP A 47 12.86 -7.10 -23.63
N ALA A 48 13.44 -7.46 -22.49
CA ALA A 48 14.46 -8.51 -22.39
C ALA A 48 13.90 -9.90 -22.71
N LEU A 49 12.70 -10.23 -22.22
CA LEU A 49 12.04 -11.51 -22.47
C LEU A 49 11.68 -11.68 -23.95
N ILE A 50 11.17 -10.63 -24.60
CA ILE A 50 10.88 -10.63 -26.05
C ILE A 50 12.16 -10.85 -26.85
N LYS A 51 13.25 -10.16 -26.50
CA LYS A 51 14.57 -10.34 -27.15
C LYS A 51 15.09 -11.76 -27.00
N ALA A 52 14.93 -12.35 -25.81
CA ALA A 52 15.33 -13.72 -25.53
C ALA A 52 14.33 -14.78 -26.05
N ARG A 53 13.29 -14.38 -26.79
CA ARG A 53 12.27 -15.27 -27.40
C ARG A 53 11.52 -16.14 -26.38
N TYR A 54 11.34 -15.65 -25.16
CA TYR A 54 10.47 -16.33 -24.19
C TYR A 54 9.00 -16.25 -24.60
N TYR A 55 8.23 -17.26 -24.21
CA TYR A 55 6.80 -17.31 -24.44
C TYR A 55 6.08 -16.27 -23.57
N ILE A 56 5.43 -15.30 -24.22
CA ILE A 56 4.55 -14.32 -23.59
C ILE A 56 3.16 -14.52 -24.22
N PRO A 57 2.08 -14.60 -23.42
CA PRO A 57 0.73 -14.75 -23.94
C PRO A 57 0.40 -13.64 -24.95
N TYR A 58 -0.10 -14.02 -26.12
CA TYR A 58 -0.39 -13.11 -27.22
C TYR A 58 -1.39 -12.01 -26.84
N GLN A 59 -2.25 -12.27 -25.87
CA GLN A 59 -3.23 -11.31 -25.35
C GLN A 59 -2.57 -10.08 -24.69
N LEU A 60 -1.33 -10.20 -24.21
CA LEU A 60 -0.59 -9.10 -23.59
C LEU A 60 0.27 -8.32 -24.61
N LEU A 61 0.46 -8.88 -25.80
CA LEU A 61 1.29 -8.32 -26.86
C LEU A 61 0.45 -7.49 -27.83
N GLY A 62 1.12 -6.55 -28.51
CA GLY A 62 0.50 -5.68 -29.51
C GLY A 62 -0.11 -4.41 -28.93
N TYR A 63 -1.02 -3.81 -29.69
CA TYR A 63 -1.63 -2.53 -29.35
C TYR A 63 -2.90 -2.73 -28.50
N PRO A 64 -3.13 -1.85 -27.51
CA PRO A 64 -4.36 -1.87 -26.74
C PRO A 64 -5.59 -1.58 -27.62
N ALA A 65 -6.61 -2.42 -27.50
CA ALA A 65 -7.89 -2.26 -28.20
C ALA A 65 -8.93 -1.69 -27.23
N LEU A 66 -9.67 -0.68 -27.69
CA LEU A 66 -10.78 -0.11 -26.92
C LEU A 66 -12.14 -0.60 -27.47
N PRO A 67 -13.20 -0.58 -26.66
CA PRO A 67 -14.56 -0.75 -27.17
C PRO A 67 -14.93 0.35 -28.17
N SER A 68 -15.80 0.03 -29.13
CA SER A 68 -16.22 0.93 -30.23
C SER A 68 -16.75 2.29 -29.75
N LEU A 69 -17.39 2.32 -28.58
CA LEU A 69 -17.92 3.53 -27.93
C LEU A 69 -16.85 4.61 -27.70
N PHE A 70 -15.61 4.23 -27.40
CA PHE A 70 -14.54 5.17 -27.10
C PHE A 70 -14.04 5.92 -28.35
N TYR A 71 -14.06 5.25 -29.50
CA TYR A 71 -13.64 5.84 -30.78
C TYR A 71 -14.62 6.89 -31.32
N GLN A 72 -15.89 6.86 -30.88
CA GLN A 72 -16.90 7.84 -31.28
C GLN A 72 -16.67 9.20 -30.63
N SER A 73 -16.05 9.22 -29.45
CA SER A 73 -15.79 10.45 -28.71
C SER A 73 -14.47 11.11 -29.11
N ARG A 74 -14.56 12.23 -29.83
CA ARG A 74 -13.39 12.99 -30.32
C ARG A 74 -12.48 13.49 -29.19
N GLY A 75 -13.06 13.90 -28.05
CA GLY A 75 -12.29 14.39 -26.90
C GLY A 75 -11.47 13.29 -26.20
N LEU A 76 -12.05 12.10 -26.06
CA LEU A 76 -11.42 10.98 -25.37
C LEU A 76 -10.25 10.42 -26.20
N MET A 77 -10.40 10.37 -27.53
CA MET A 77 -9.33 9.96 -28.45
C MET A 77 -8.13 10.90 -28.47
N THR A 78 -8.31 12.19 -28.20
CA THR A 78 -7.18 13.14 -28.06
C THR A 78 -6.29 12.78 -26.88
N ILE A 79 -6.88 12.34 -25.77
CA ILE A 79 -6.15 12.00 -24.53
C ILE A 79 -5.59 10.56 -24.59
N LEU A 80 -6.40 9.61 -25.08
CA LEU A 80 -6.01 8.19 -25.12
C LEU A 80 -5.15 7.84 -26.33
N GLY A 81 -5.25 8.59 -27.44
CA GLY A 81 -4.53 8.32 -28.68
C GLY A 81 -3.02 8.07 -28.50
N PRO A 82 -2.27 8.89 -27.74
CA PRO A 82 -0.85 8.64 -27.46
C PRO A 82 -0.61 7.33 -26.72
N ILE A 83 -1.48 6.98 -25.76
CA ILE A 83 -1.38 5.77 -24.95
C ILE A 83 -1.61 4.53 -25.83
N LEU A 84 -2.56 4.62 -26.77
CA LEU A 84 -2.88 3.51 -27.67
C LEU A 84 -1.78 3.17 -28.68
N LYS A 85 -0.85 4.08 -28.92
CA LYS A 85 0.30 3.87 -29.82
C LYS A 85 1.46 3.12 -29.15
N ILE A 86 1.40 2.89 -27.84
CA ILE A 86 2.44 2.18 -27.12
C ILE A 86 2.28 0.68 -27.38
N ASN A 87 3.27 0.08 -28.06
CA ASN A 87 3.29 -1.36 -28.30
C ASN A 87 3.50 -2.13 -26.98
N ASN A 88 2.82 -3.27 -26.84
CA ASN A 88 2.91 -4.17 -25.68
C ASN A 88 2.55 -3.51 -24.33
N LEU A 89 1.69 -2.49 -24.35
CA LEU A 89 1.30 -1.75 -23.15
C LEU A 89 0.72 -2.67 -22.05
N TYR A 90 -0.10 -3.65 -22.42
CA TYR A 90 -0.66 -4.60 -21.46
C TYR A 90 0.42 -5.46 -20.80
N ALA A 91 1.42 -5.94 -21.56
CA ALA A 91 2.56 -6.65 -21.00
C ALA A 91 3.36 -5.80 -20.01
N TYR A 92 3.61 -4.53 -20.33
CA TYR A 92 4.34 -3.61 -19.43
C TYR A 92 3.58 -3.33 -18.15
N LEU A 93 2.27 -3.07 -18.23
CA LEU A 93 1.44 -2.81 -17.05
C LEU A 93 1.28 -4.04 -16.16
N THR A 94 1.07 -5.22 -16.75
CA THR A 94 0.93 -6.47 -15.99
C THR A 94 2.23 -6.84 -15.28
N ALA A 95 3.37 -6.77 -15.97
CA ALA A 95 4.69 -6.99 -15.37
C ALA A 95 4.98 -5.95 -14.28
N GLY A 96 4.74 -4.66 -14.55
CA GLY A 96 4.90 -3.59 -13.58
C GLY A 96 4.00 -3.77 -12.36
N PHE A 97 2.77 -4.25 -12.53
CA PHE A 97 1.89 -4.54 -11.39
C PHE A 97 2.41 -5.70 -10.54
N LEU A 98 2.87 -6.79 -11.17
CA LEU A 98 3.45 -7.94 -10.44
C LEU A 98 4.71 -7.56 -9.67
N ILE A 99 5.60 -6.77 -10.28
CA ILE A 99 6.82 -6.26 -9.64
C ILE A 99 6.45 -5.33 -8.49
N MET A 100 5.41 -4.52 -8.62
CA MET A 100 4.96 -3.59 -7.58
C MET A 100 4.45 -4.38 -6.37
N LEU A 101 3.68 -5.44 -6.61
CA LEU A 101 3.19 -6.33 -5.57
C LEU A 101 4.35 -7.04 -4.87
N LEU A 102 5.32 -7.55 -5.63
CA LEU A 102 6.52 -8.21 -5.10
C LEU A 102 7.37 -7.24 -4.26
N LEU A 103 7.78 -6.11 -4.82
CA LEU A 103 8.59 -5.10 -4.11
C LEU A 103 7.86 -4.53 -2.91
N GLY A 104 6.58 -4.18 -3.06
CA GLY A 104 5.74 -3.68 -1.97
C GLY A 104 5.60 -4.71 -0.85
N GLY A 105 5.42 -5.98 -1.21
CA GLY A 105 5.37 -7.10 -0.26
C GLY A 105 6.69 -7.29 0.49
N VAL A 106 7.83 -7.27 -0.22
CA VAL A 106 9.16 -7.37 0.39
C VAL A 106 9.43 -6.21 1.35
N ILE A 107 9.12 -4.97 0.92
CA ILE A 107 9.28 -3.78 1.75
C ILE A 107 8.39 -3.84 2.99
N SER A 108 7.13 -4.31 2.84
CA SER A 108 6.20 -4.50 3.95
C SER A 108 6.72 -5.53 4.96
N LEU A 109 7.29 -6.62 4.48
CA LEU A 109 7.89 -7.65 5.31
C LEU A 109 9.09 -7.10 6.09
N ILE A 110 10.01 -6.41 5.41
CA ILE A 110 11.17 -5.76 6.06
C ILE A 110 10.70 -4.76 7.11
N TYR A 111 9.69 -3.94 6.77
CA TYR A 111 9.11 -2.99 7.71
C TYR A 111 8.55 -3.68 8.96
N ALA A 112 7.81 -4.79 8.80
CA ALA A 112 7.25 -5.54 9.91
C ALA A 112 8.35 -6.12 10.83
N ILE A 113 9.46 -6.60 10.25
CA ILE A 113 10.62 -7.08 11.01
C ILE A 113 11.25 -5.93 11.80
N ILE A 114 11.53 -4.80 11.15
CA ILE A 114 12.12 -3.62 11.80
C ILE A 114 11.22 -3.12 12.93
N TYR A 115 9.91 -3.02 12.69
CA TYR A 115 8.95 -2.58 13.68
C TYR A 115 8.86 -3.54 14.87
N ARG A 116 9.02 -4.85 14.64
CA ARG A 116 9.07 -5.84 15.72
C ARG A 116 10.34 -5.73 16.57
N MET A 117 11.48 -5.40 15.95
CA MET A 117 12.77 -5.30 16.66
C MET A 117 12.92 -3.99 17.43
N PHE A 118 12.48 -2.87 16.84
CA PHE A 118 12.72 -1.53 17.36
C PHE A 118 11.44 -0.80 17.81
N GLY A 119 10.28 -1.46 17.71
CA GLY A 119 9.01 -0.90 18.15
C GLY A 119 8.96 -0.71 19.67
N ALA A 120 8.30 0.37 20.11
CA ALA A 120 8.08 0.62 21.53
C ALA A 120 7.26 -0.52 22.17
N SER A 121 7.51 -0.79 23.45
CA SER A 121 6.72 -1.75 24.21
C SER A 121 5.24 -1.36 24.21
N GLN A 122 4.36 -2.35 24.07
CA GLN A 122 2.89 -2.12 24.08
C GLN A 122 2.39 -1.49 25.39
N TYR A 123 3.12 -1.73 26.49
CA TYR A 123 2.82 -1.20 27.81
C TYR A 123 3.88 -0.19 28.22
N GLY A 124 3.45 0.93 28.82
CA GLY A 124 4.33 1.84 29.52
C GLY A 124 4.83 1.25 30.85
N PRO A 125 5.81 1.89 31.50
CA PRO A 125 6.38 1.41 32.77
C PRO A 125 5.36 1.29 33.92
N LEU A 126 4.25 2.02 33.81
CA LEU A 126 3.18 2.08 34.82
C LEU A 126 1.89 1.39 34.35
N ASP A 127 1.86 0.84 33.13
CA ASP A 127 0.66 0.20 32.58
C ASP A 127 0.63 -1.28 32.97
N ALA A 128 -0.43 -1.71 33.65
CA ALA A 128 -0.71 -3.12 33.84
C ALA A 128 -1.37 -3.71 32.58
N PRO A 129 -1.03 -4.95 32.18
CA PRO A 129 -1.68 -5.59 31.05
C PRO A 129 -3.19 -5.72 31.31
N PRO A 130 -4.03 -5.64 30.27
CA PRO A 130 -5.46 -5.73 30.41
C PRO A 130 -5.82 -7.08 31.06
N PRO A 131 -6.75 -7.09 32.03
CA PRO A 131 -7.13 -8.32 32.70
C PRO A 131 -7.71 -9.30 31.67
N LYS A 132 -7.22 -10.55 31.68
CA LYS A 132 -7.64 -11.60 30.74
C LYS A 132 -9.08 -12.10 30.97
N TYR A 133 -9.76 -11.65 32.02
CA TYR A 133 -11.11 -12.10 32.34
C TYR A 133 -12.16 -11.25 31.64
N LYS A 134 -13.10 -11.90 30.93
CA LYS A 134 -14.29 -11.22 30.41
C LYS A 134 -15.32 -11.11 31.55
N ALA A 135 -15.44 -9.93 32.14
CA ALA A 135 -16.49 -9.66 33.12
C ALA A 135 -17.87 -9.81 32.46
N LYS A 136 -18.82 -10.49 33.13
CA LYS A 136 -20.21 -10.51 32.67
C LYS A 136 -20.78 -9.09 32.76
N THR A 137 -21.38 -8.62 31.66
CA THR A 137 -22.08 -7.33 31.63
C THR A 137 -23.22 -7.36 32.65
N TYR A 138 -23.21 -6.42 33.60
CA TYR A 138 -24.26 -6.26 34.59
C TYR A 138 -25.57 -5.87 33.88
N LYS A 139 -26.61 -6.70 33.99
CA LYS A 139 -27.97 -6.33 33.62
C LYS A 139 -28.67 -5.79 34.87
N ARG A 140 -29.16 -4.56 34.78
CA ARG A 140 -30.12 -3.99 35.74
C ARG A 140 -31.50 -4.57 35.50
#